data_AF-A0A509BLT6-F1
#
_entry.id   AF-A0A509BLT6-F1
#
_cell.length_a   1.000
_cell.length_b   1.000
_cell.length_c   1.000
_cell.angle_alpha   90.00
_cell.angle_beta   90.00
_cell.angle_gamma   90.00
#
_symmetry.space_group_name_H-M   'P 1'
#
loop_
_entity.id
_entity.type
_entity.pdbx_description
1 polymer ?
#
loop_
_entity_poly.entity_id
_entity_poly.type
_entity_poly.pdbx_seq_one_letter_code
_entity_poly.pdbx_strand_id
1 'polypeptide(L)'
;MIASLDELYHSELFFLPVMDENARLVGLEIIATFAAEDGAVRMPTELVAPRLSVEEQYCLFVEKLALLETCQHFFIQHKLIAWLNLPPAISDLLLLDSELFSRAARFPFLELAINENYPGLN
;
A
#
# COMPACT_ATOMS: atom_id res chain seq x y z
N MET A 1 -9.35 16.07 6.15
CA MET A 1 -8.80 16.55 4.86
C MET A 1 -7.44 15.89 4.76
N ILE A 2 -7.35 14.77 4.03
CA ILE A 2 -6.08 14.05 3.84
C ILE A 2 -5.33 14.87 2.79
N ALA A 3 -4.13 15.31 3.12
CA ALA A 3 -3.27 16.01 2.17
C ALA A 3 -3.01 15.06 0.99
N SER A 4 -3.49 15.47 -0.18
CA SER A 4 -3.17 14.82 -1.45
C SER A 4 -1.66 14.80 -1.63
N LEU A 5 -1.13 13.73 -2.23
CA LEU A 5 0.16 13.80 -2.94
C LEU A 5 0.14 15.09 -3.79
N ASP A 6 1.26 15.83 -3.82
CA ASP A 6 1.36 17.17 -4.41
C ASP A 6 0.62 17.32 -5.75
N GLU A 7 0.20 18.55 -6.09
CA GLU A 7 -0.59 19.02 -7.27
C GLU A 7 -0.19 18.46 -8.66
N LEU A 8 0.79 17.58 -8.76
CA LEU A 8 1.30 16.96 -9.97
C LEU A 8 0.75 15.55 -10.24
N TYR A 9 0.42 14.75 -9.22
CA TYR A 9 0.00 13.36 -9.42
C TYR A 9 -1.03 12.86 -8.40
N HIS A 10 -2.02 12.10 -8.85
CA HIS A 10 -2.92 11.33 -7.99
C HIS A 10 -2.58 9.84 -8.01
N SER A 11 -2.77 9.18 -6.87
CA SER A 11 -2.66 7.73 -6.71
C SER A 11 -3.93 7.04 -7.23
N GLU A 12 -3.74 5.98 -8.02
CA GLU A 12 -4.77 5.01 -8.36
C GLU A 12 -4.38 3.67 -7.75
N LEU A 13 -5.22 3.11 -6.89
CA LEU A 13 -4.97 1.85 -6.21
C LEU A 13 -5.61 0.68 -6.96
N PHE A 14 -4.84 -0.40 -7.12
CA PHE A 14 -5.30 -1.63 -7.77
C PHE A 14 -5.03 -2.84 -6.88
N PHE A 15 -5.88 -3.84 -7.01
CA PHE A 15 -5.67 -5.17 -6.43
C PHE A 15 -5.05 -6.09 -7.47
N LEU A 16 -3.84 -6.58 -7.19
CA LEU A 16 -3.19 -7.62 -7.98
C LEU A 16 -3.52 -9.00 -7.36
N PRO A 17 -4.17 -9.90 -8.11
CA PRO A 17 -4.58 -11.19 -7.57
C PRO A 17 -3.41 -12.15 -7.41
N VAL A 18 -3.37 -12.81 -6.24
CA VAL A 18 -2.44 -13.91 -5.96
C VAL A 18 -3.24 -15.20 -5.89
N MET A 19 -2.81 -16.18 -6.67
CA MET A 19 -3.50 -17.47 -6.83
C MET A 19 -2.62 -18.60 -6.30
N ASP A 20 -3.24 -19.63 -5.72
CA ASP A 20 -2.55 -20.88 -5.38
C ASP A 20 -2.30 -21.76 -6.63
N GLU A 21 -1.64 -22.89 -6.44
CA GLU A 21 -1.39 -23.91 -7.47
C GLU A 21 -2.67 -24.46 -8.16
N ASN A 22 -3.84 -24.28 -7.54
CA ASN A 22 -5.13 -24.73 -8.04
C ASN A 22 -5.93 -23.58 -8.68
N ALA A 23 -5.29 -22.43 -8.96
CA ALA A 23 -5.93 -21.23 -9.47
C ALA A 23 -7.09 -20.73 -8.57
N ARG A 24 -6.94 -20.85 -7.25
CA ARG A 24 -7.85 -20.23 -6.27
C ARG A 24 -7.23 -18.95 -5.74
N LEU A 25 -8.06 -17.93 -5.60
CA LEU A 25 -7.64 -16.66 -5.01
C LEU A 25 -7.28 -16.87 -3.54
N VAL A 26 -6.03 -16.55 -3.18
CA VAL A 26 -5.53 -16.64 -1.79
C VAL A 26 -5.29 -15.28 -1.17
N GLY A 27 -5.10 -14.26 -2.00
CA GLY A 27 -4.93 -12.90 -1.51
C GLY A 27 -4.84 -11.88 -2.64
N LEU A 28 -4.71 -10.63 -2.23
CA LEU A 28 -4.61 -9.48 -3.11
C LEU A 28 -3.46 -8.58 -2.62
N GLU A 29 -2.56 -8.22 -3.52
CA GLU A 29 -1.57 -7.16 -3.25
C GLU A 29 -2.16 -5.80 -3.68
N ILE A 30 -2.02 -4.78 -2.82
CA ILE A 30 -2.41 -3.41 -3.19
C ILE A 30 -1.22 -2.67 -3.77
N ILE A 31 -1.30 -2.43 -5.07
CA ILE A 31 -0.34 -1.63 -5.83
C ILE A 31 -0.90 -0.23 -6.09
N ALA A 32 -0.01 0.74 -6.20
CA ALA A 32 -0.35 2.09 -6.59
C ALA A 32 0.27 2.37 -7.96
N THR A 33 -0.51 2.95 -8.85
CA THR A 33 -0.02 3.64 -10.05
C THR A 33 -0.28 5.12 -9.90
N PHE A 34 0.53 5.95 -10.56
CA PHE A 34 0.40 7.39 -10.48
C PHE A 34 0.01 7.94 -11.84
N ALA A 35 -0.94 8.86 -11.84
CA ALA A 35 -1.34 9.58 -13.04
C ALA A 35 -1.22 11.08 -12.81
N ALA A 36 -0.95 11.82 -13.88
CA ALA A 36 -1.03 13.28 -13.84
C ALA A 36 -2.47 13.72 -13.53
N GLU A 37 -2.65 14.93 -13.01
CA GLU A 37 -3.95 15.48 -12.58
C GLU A 37 -5.04 15.43 -13.68
N ASP A 38 -4.64 15.52 -14.96
CA ASP A 38 -5.54 15.41 -16.11
C ASP A 38 -5.82 13.95 -16.56
N GLY A 39 -5.20 12.97 -15.92
CA GLY A 39 -5.26 11.54 -16.23
C GLY A 39 -4.64 11.14 -17.57
N ALA A 40 -4.05 12.08 -18.32
CA ALA A 40 -3.57 11.85 -19.69
C ALA A 40 -2.26 11.05 -19.71
N VAL A 41 -1.48 11.12 -18.63
CA VAL A 41 -0.18 10.45 -18.52
C VAL A 41 -0.14 9.57 -17.28
N ARG A 42 0.08 8.28 -17.49
CA ARG A 42 0.39 7.32 -16.43
C ARG A 42 1.90 7.21 -16.26
N MET A 43 2.36 7.40 -15.04
CA MET A 43 3.76 7.30 -14.69
C MET A 43 4.08 5.91 -14.13
N PRO A 44 5.16 5.25 -14.59
CA PRO A 44 5.65 4.03 -13.98
C PRO A 44 5.92 4.21 -12.49
N THR A 45 5.42 3.30 -11.67
CA THR A 45 5.57 3.31 -10.21
C THR A 45 7.05 3.35 -9.81
N GLU A 46 7.93 2.70 -10.57
CA GLU A 46 9.37 2.67 -10.34
C GLU A 46 10.04 4.05 -10.51
N LEU A 47 9.44 4.97 -11.26
CA LEU A 47 9.96 6.33 -11.44
C LEU A 47 9.44 7.30 -10.38
N VAL A 48 8.23 7.06 -9.86
CA VAL A 48 7.57 7.93 -8.88
C VAL A 48 7.89 7.51 -7.45
N ALA A 49 7.81 6.21 -7.13
CA ALA A 49 7.99 5.72 -5.77
C ALA A 49 9.31 6.15 -5.10
N PRO A 50 10.48 6.16 -5.80
CA PRO A 50 11.73 6.62 -5.20
C PRO A 50 11.79 8.14 -4.94
N ARG A 51 10.88 8.92 -5.53
CA ARG A 51 10.83 10.39 -5.43
C ARG A 51 9.84 10.88 -4.38
N LEU A 52 8.96 10.00 -3.89
CA LEU A 52 8.02 10.34 -2.85
C LEU A 52 8.77 10.72 -1.57
N SER A 53 8.45 11.89 -1.04
CA SER A 53 8.84 12.31 0.31
C SER A 53 8.30 11.34 1.38
N VAL A 54 8.82 11.45 2.61
CA VAL A 54 8.36 10.61 3.72
C VAL A 54 6.88 10.86 4.01
N GLU A 55 6.45 12.12 3.94
CA GLU A 55 5.08 12.56 4.13
C GLU A 55 4.15 11.98 3.05
N GLU A 56 4.58 11.99 1.78
CA GLU A 56 3.82 11.41 0.67
C GLU A 56 3.72 9.89 0.78
N GLN A 57 4.82 9.20 1.16
CA GLN A 57 4.80 7.77 1.43
C GLN A 57 3.84 7.44 2.58
N TYR A 58 3.80 8.27 3.63
CA TYR A 58 2.88 8.11 4.74
C TYR A 58 1.42 8.28 4.28
N CYS A 59 1.13 9.33 3.49
CA CYS A 59 -0.20 9.58 2.96
C CYS A 59 -0.68 8.41 2.09
N LEU A 60 0.18 7.92 1.19
CA LEU A 60 -0.13 6.76 0.34
C LEU A 60 -0.37 5.49 1.18
N PHE A 61 0.44 5.25 2.22
CA PHE A 61 0.26 4.10 3.10
C PHE A 61 -1.08 4.18 3.86
N VAL A 62 -1.42 5.36 4.38
CA VAL A 62 -2.70 5.64 5.03
C VAL A 62 -3.88 5.45 4.06
N GLU A 63 -3.75 5.89 2.81
CA GLU A 63 -4.76 5.71 1.78
C GLU A 63 -5.01 4.22 1.49
N LYS A 64 -3.93 3.41 1.39
CA LYS A 64 -4.04 1.96 1.23
C LYS A 64 -4.72 1.28 2.42
N LEU A 65 -4.43 1.70 3.65
CA LEU A 65 -5.14 1.20 4.84
C LEU A 65 -6.62 1.59 4.82
N ALA A 66 -6.96 2.80 4.36
CA ALA A 66 -8.34 3.23 4.22
C ALA A 66 -9.08 2.40 3.16
N LEU A 67 -8.44 2.06 2.04
CA LEU A 67 -9.00 1.14 1.06
C LEU A 67 -9.31 -0.22 1.71
N LEU A 68 -8.36 -0.81 2.46
CA LEU A 68 -8.59 -2.06 3.17
C LEU A 68 -9.76 -2.00 4.15
N GLU A 69 -9.95 -0.88 4.83
CA GLU A 69 -11.09 -0.67 5.71
C GLU A 69 -12.43 -0.77 4.97
N THR A 70 -12.52 -0.18 3.77
CA THR A 70 -13.74 -0.23 2.95
C THR A 70 -14.10 -1.64 2.48
N CYS A 71 -13.11 -2.49 2.22
CA CYS A 71 -13.30 -3.85 1.73
C CYS A 71 -13.01 -4.95 2.76
N GLN A 72 -12.83 -4.61 4.05
CA GLN A 72 -12.41 -5.55 5.09
C GLN A 72 -13.28 -6.81 5.20
N HIS A 73 -14.60 -6.66 4.99
CA HIS A 73 -15.54 -7.77 5.07
C HIS A 73 -15.26 -8.82 4.00
N PHE A 74 -14.84 -8.41 2.80
CA PHE A 74 -14.48 -9.32 1.72
C PHE A 74 -13.26 -10.18 2.09
N PHE A 75 -12.20 -9.56 2.62
CA PHE A 75 -11.00 -10.29 3.05
C PHE A 75 -11.31 -11.29 4.16
N ILE A 76 -12.07 -10.88 5.19
CA ILE A 76 -12.44 -11.75 6.31
C ILE A 76 -13.32 -12.90 5.86
N GLN A 77 -14.36 -12.63 5.07
CA GLN A 77 -15.33 -13.65 4.62
C GLN A 77 -14.67 -14.71 3.75
N HIS A 78 -13.80 -14.29 2.82
CA HIS A 78 -13.14 -15.19 1.89
C HIS A 78 -11.79 -15.72 2.40
N LYS A 79 -11.38 -15.35 3.62
CA LYS A 79 -10.10 -15.73 4.24
C LYS A 79 -8.90 -15.40 3.35
N LEU A 80 -8.93 -14.22 2.75
CA LEU A 80 -7.90 -13.73 1.85
C LEU A 80 -6.86 -12.91 2.62
N ILE A 81 -5.62 -12.97 2.15
CA ILE A 81 -4.53 -12.12 2.63
C ILE A 81 -4.50 -10.81 1.83
N ALA A 82 -4.25 -9.70 2.51
CA ALA A 82 -3.93 -8.43 1.88
C ALA A 82 -2.43 -8.14 2.02
N TRP A 83 -1.71 -7.99 0.92
CA TRP A 83 -0.31 -7.54 0.95
C TRP A 83 -0.21 -6.05 0.71
N LEU A 84 0.51 -5.37 1.61
CA LEU A 84 0.96 -4.00 1.42
C LEU A 84 2.48 -3.95 1.39
N ASN A 85 3.05 -3.44 0.31
CA ASN A 85 4.47 -3.10 0.30
C ASN A 85 4.76 -2.06 1.38
N LEU A 86 5.76 -2.34 2.20
CA LEU A 86 6.27 -1.53 3.29
C LEU A 86 7.52 -0.80 2.81
N PRO A 87 7.49 0.53 2.62
CA PRO A 87 8.69 1.31 2.38
C PRO A 87 9.53 1.47 3.66
N PRO A 88 10.86 1.64 3.57
CA PRO A 88 11.73 1.83 4.73
C PRO A 88 11.34 3.00 5.64
N ALA A 89 10.94 4.13 5.05
CA ALA A 89 10.49 5.28 5.82
C ALA A 89 9.24 4.96 6.66
N ILE A 90 8.36 4.09 6.16
CA ILE A 90 7.13 3.68 6.85
C ILE A 90 7.43 2.67 7.96
N SER A 91 8.44 1.81 7.82
CA SER A 91 8.81 0.92 8.93
C SER A 91 9.27 1.69 10.14
N ASP A 92 10.07 2.74 9.95
CA ASP A 92 10.53 3.59 11.05
C ASP A 92 9.34 4.31 11.70
N LEU A 93 8.41 4.83 10.89
CA LEU A 93 7.19 5.46 11.40
C LEU A 93 6.29 4.48 12.15
N LEU A 94 6.12 3.24 11.69
CA LEU A 94 5.33 2.22 12.40
C LEU A 94 5.91 1.87 13.78
N LEU A 95 7.22 2.00 13.96
CA LEU A 95 7.88 1.76 15.26
C LEU A 95 7.74 2.95 16.21
N LEU A 96 7.64 4.17 15.67
CA LEU A 96 7.61 5.42 16.44
C LEU A 96 6.19 5.93 16.73
N ASP A 97 5.25 5.68 15.81
CA ASP A 97 3.86 6.14 15.86
C ASP A 97 2.93 4.99 16.25
N SER A 98 2.51 4.99 17.52
CA SER A 98 1.60 3.99 18.07
C SER A 98 0.19 4.04 17.47
N GLU A 99 -0.25 5.20 16.96
CA GLU A 99 -1.53 5.33 16.29
C GLU A 99 -1.48 4.65 14.92
N LEU A 100 -0.44 4.94 14.12
CA LEU A 100 -0.25 4.29 12.82
C LEU A 100 -0.13 2.77 12.98
N PHE A 101 0.65 2.30 13.96
CA PHE A 101 0.75 0.88 14.27
C PHE A 101 -0.60 0.26 14.61
N SER A 102 -1.37 0.89 15.51
CA SER A 102 -2.69 0.40 15.92
C SER A 102 -3.69 0.39 14.75
N ARG A 103 -3.58 1.35 13.83
CA ARG A 103 -4.40 1.41 12.61
C ARG A 103 -4.09 0.25 11.67
N ALA A 104 -2.81 -0.08 11.46
CA ALA A 104 -2.43 -1.22 10.62
C ALA A 104 -2.77 -2.57 11.30
N ALA A 105 -2.45 -2.71 12.59
CA ALA A 105 -2.63 -3.94 13.36
C ALA A 105 -4.11 -4.35 13.55
N ARG A 106 -5.07 -3.46 13.27
CA ARG A 106 -6.50 -3.79 13.32
C ARG A 106 -6.92 -4.83 12.28
N PHE A 107 -6.14 -4.98 11.21
CA PHE A 107 -6.47 -5.85 10.08
C PHE A 107 -5.76 -7.20 10.24
N PRO A 108 -6.44 -8.27 10.72
CA PRO A 108 -5.80 -9.56 10.96
C PRO A 108 -5.38 -10.29 9.68
N PHE A 109 -5.85 -9.82 8.52
CA PHE A 109 -5.53 -10.34 7.20
C PHE A 109 -4.45 -9.52 6.48
N LEU A 110 -3.93 -8.46 7.10
CA LEU A 110 -2.90 -7.60 6.51
C LEU A 110 -1.52 -8.20 6.77
N GLU A 111 -0.77 -8.40 5.69
CA GLU A 111 0.66 -8.72 5.71
C GLU A 111 1.47 -7.59 5.08
N LEU A 112 2.51 -7.14 5.79
CA LEU A 112 3.45 -6.16 5.27
C LEU A 112 4.55 -6.88 4.49
N ALA A 113 4.70 -6.51 3.23
CA ALA A 113 5.67 -7.09 2.31
C ALA A 113 6.88 -6.15 2.13
N ILE A 114 8.08 -6.72 2.04
CA ILE A 114 9.30 -6.03 1.64
C ILE A 114 9.90 -6.77 0.45
N ASN A 115 10.81 -6.12 -0.29
CA ASN A 115 11.51 -6.75 -1.40
C ASN A 115 12.99 -6.99 -1.06
N GLU A 116 13.72 -7.69 -1.93
CA GLU A 116 15.14 -8.05 -1.73
C GLU A 116 16.08 -6.83 -1.66
N ASN A 117 15.62 -5.66 -2.12
CA ASN A 117 16.38 -4.40 -2.06
C ASN A 117 16.14 -3.64 -0.76
N TYR A 118 15.40 -4.20 0.20
CA TYR A 118 15.10 -3.52 1.45
C TYR A 118 16.37 -3.27 2.29
N PRO A 119 16.57 -2.06 2.82
CA PRO A 119 17.75 -1.74 3.62
C PRO A 119 17.90 -2.66 4.84
N GLY A 120 19.09 -3.21 5.04
CA GLY A 120 19.42 -4.07 6.18
C GLY A 120 19.12 -5.56 6.00
N LEU A 121 18.63 -6.00 4.83
CA LEU A 121 18.51 -7.44 4.50
C LEU A 121 19.82 -8.08 4.06
N ASN A 122 20.76 -7.29 3.54
CA ASN A 122 22.06 -7.75 3.00
C ASN A 122 23.23 -7.19 3.80
#